data_AF-A0AAD9IDF0-F1
#
_entry.id   AF-A0AAD9IDF0-F1
#
_cell.length_a   1.000
_cell.length_b   1.000
_cell.length_c   1.000
_cell.angle_alpha   90.00
_cell.angle_beta   90.00
_cell.angle_gamma   90.00
#
_symmetry.space_group_name_H-M   'P 1'
#
loop_
_entity.id
_entity.type
_entity.pdbx_description
1 polymer ?
#
loop_
_entity_poly.entity_id
_entity_poly.type
_entity_poly.pdbx_seq_one_letter_code
_entity_poly.pdbx_strand_id
1 'polypeptide(L)'
;MAGSVADHPLVRRLASSQDAVLKVSGVFSGVLFAWHPVLMSVGFLGLMTEGLLAAVRFRPLDGQARTSAIFHHAYLQIVSITSIYKNKNRLGKEHFASLHAKTGLVTFGLAMVAPLGGILSFRKLGLLPLLPQQWQAHIKWVHRSWGLLVWSLGIVVVQLAGFKVHIWRLVVNLLAVAMFTHMRKHDRSSRSSSPLELQMNSPNTMTKDH
;
A
#
# COMPACT_ATOMS: atom_id res chain seq x y z
N MET A 1 42.70 -50.63 7.66
CA MET A 1 41.31 -50.11 7.61
C MET A 1 41.31 -48.95 6.62
N ALA A 2 40.88 -49.18 5.38
CA ALA A 2 40.83 -48.14 4.36
C ALA A 2 39.61 -47.26 4.62
N GLY A 3 39.84 -45.96 4.88
CA GLY A 3 38.78 -44.99 5.07
C GLY A 3 37.94 -44.83 3.80
N SER A 4 36.62 -44.76 3.96
CA SER A 4 35.69 -44.57 2.85
C SER A 4 36.01 -43.28 2.10
N VAL A 5 36.07 -43.35 0.76
CA VAL A 5 36.29 -42.19 -0.12
C VAL A 5 35.25 -41.09 0.12
N ALA A 6 34.07 -41.44 0.63
CA ALA A 6 33.00 -40.52 1.01
C ALA A 6 33.37 -39.59 2.20
N ASP A 7 34.36 -39.96 3.01
CA ASP A 7 34.80 -39.17 4.17
C ASP A 7 35.89 -38.15 3.84
N HIS A 8 36.34 -38.11 2.59
CA HIS A 8 37.35 -37.16 2.19
C HIS A 8 36.81 -35.71 2.27
N PRO A 9 37.49 -34.79 2.98
CA PRO A 9 36.97 -33.45 3.25
C PRO A 9 36.69 -32.63 1.99
N LEU A 10 37.41 -32.89 0.89
CA LEU A 10 37.11 -32.26 -0.41
C LEU A 10 35.81 -32.77 -1.03
N VAL A 11 35.50 -34.06 -0.93
CA VAL A 11 34.24 -34.65 -1.43
C VAL A 11 33.06 -34.09 -0.64
N ARG A 12 33.21 -33.95 0.69
CA ARG A 12 32.20 -33.37 1.57
C ARG A 12 31.94 -31.89 1.28
N ARG A 13 32.99 -31.10 0.97
CA ARG A 13 32.85 -29.71 0.52
C ARG A 13 32.14 -29.61 -0.82
N LEU A 14 32.54 -30.42 -1.80
CA LEU A 14 31.94 -30.43 -3.14
C LEU A 14 30.44 -30.78 -3.09
N ALA A 15 30.06 -31.80 -2.31
CA ALA A 15 28.67 -32.15 -2.07
C ALA A 15 27.88 -30.99 -1.42
N SER A 16 28.45 -30.35 -0.40
CA SER A 16 27.80 -29.19 0.26
C SER A 16 27.60 -27.99 -0.67
N SER A 17 28.56 -27.74 -1.57
CA SER A 17 28.45 -26.67 -2.57
C SER A 17 27.47 -27.00 -3.68
N GLN A 18 27.40 -28.27 -4.13
CA GLN A 18 26.39 -28.71 -5.10
C GLN A 18 24.98 -28.61 -4.50
N ASP A 19 24.80 -29.02 -3.24
CA ASP A 19 23.52 -28.86 -2.53
C ASP A 19 23.12 -27.39 -2.36
N ALA A 20 24.08 -26.50 -2.09
CA ALA A 20 23.83 -25.06 -1.99
C ALA A 20 23.44 -24.46 -3.35
N VAL A 21 24.17 -24.82 -4.42
CA VAL A 21 23.87 -24.38 -5.79
C VAL A 21 22.52 -24.93 -6.26
N LEU A 22 22.19 -26.18 -5.94
CA LEU A 22 20.89 -26.80 -6.25
C LEU A 22 19.73 -26.20 -5.45
N LYS A 23 19.96 -25.77 -4.21
CA LYS A 23 18.95 -25.03 -3.42
C LYS A 23 18.72 -23.63 -3.95
N VAL A 24 19.79 -22.93 -4.36
CA VAL A 24 19.69 -21.60 -4.99
C VAL A 24 18.98 -21.72 -6.33
N SER A 25 19.38 -22.66 -7.20
CA SER A 25 18.71 -22.86 -8.50
C SER A 25 17.28 -23.41 -8.35
N GLY A 26 17.00 -24.20 -7.30
CA GLY A 26 15.66 -24.66 -6.94
C GLY A 26 14.68 -23.53 -6.56
N VAL A 27 15.18 -22.43 -5.99
CA VAL A 27 14.39 -21.20 -5.75
C VAL A 27 13.99 -20.53 -7.07
N PHE A 28 14.81 -20.69 -8.12
CA PHE A 28 14.59 -20.12 -9.44
C PHE A 28 13.89 -21.07 -10.43
N SER A 29 13.88 -22.39 -10.20
CA SER A 29 13.15 -23.37 -11.04
C SER A 29 11.64 -23.38 -10.77
N GLY A 30 11.18 -22.78 -9.67
CA GLY A 30 9.79 -22.40 -9.41
C GLY A 30 9.41 -21.06 -10.04
N VAL A 31 9.72 -20.88 -11.32
CA VAL A 31 9.83 -19.61 -12.10
C VAL A 31 8.66 -18.63 -11.92
N LEU A 32 7.49 -19.07 -11.46
CA LEU A 32 6.31 -18.22 -11.20
C LEU A 32 6.10 -17.81 -9.73
N PHE A 33 6.54 -18.62 -8.76
CA PHE A 33 6.41 -18.28 -7.34
C PHE A 33 7.40 -17.16 -6.95
N ALA A 34 8.58 -17.11 -7.56
CA ALA A 34 9.55 -16.02 -7.34
C ALA A 34 9.00 -14.65 -7.79
N TRP A 35 8.11 -14.61 -8.78
CA TRP A 35 7.42 -13.37 -9.16
C TRP A 35 6.37 -12.93 -8.16
N HIS A 36 5.81 -13.83 -7.35
CA HIS A 36 4.82 -13.44 -6.34
C HIS A 36 5.35 -12.40 -5.34
N PRO A 37 6.47 -12.62 -4.61
CA PRO A 37 6.99 -11.60 -3.70
C PRO A 37 7.47 -10.35 -4.42
N VAL A 38 7.98 -10.46 -5.66
CA VAL A 38 8.38 -9.29 -6.46
C VAL A 38 7.17 -8.44 -6.86
N LEU A 39 6.14 -9.05 -7.43
CA LEU A 39 4.91 -8.37 -7.85
C LEU A 39 4.12 -7.84 -6.65
N MET A 40 4.07 -8.58 -5.54
CA MET A 40 3.49 -8.07 -4.30
C MET A 40 4.29 -6.87 -3.77
N SER A 41 5.62 -6.91 -3.79
CA SER A 41 6.44 -5.79 -3.30
C SER A 41 6.30 -4.57 -4.20
N VAL A 42 6.42 -4.73 -5.51
CA VAL A 42 6.31 -3.61 -6.47
C VAL A 42 4.89 -3.06 -6.50
N GLY A 43 3.88 -3.92 -6.63
CA GLY A 43 2.48 -3.51 -6.69
C GLY A 43 1.99 -2.97 -5.35
N PHE A 44 2.09 -3.77 -4.29
CA PHE A 44 1.49 -3.44 -3.01
C PHE A 44 2.33 -2.46 -2.19
N LEU A 45 3.66 -2.65 -2.09
CA LEU A 45 4.49 -1.72 -1.31
C LEU A 45 4.95 -0.51 -2.13
N GLY A 46 5.29 -0.67 -3.41
CA GLY A 46 5.72 0.44 -4.26
C GLY A 46 4.55 1.30 -4.72
N LEU A 47 3.75 0.78 -5.66
CA LEU A 47 2.70 1.53 -6.35
C LEU A 47 1.57 1.96 -5.42
N MET A 48 1.16 1.10 -4.47
CA MET A 48 0.11 1.48 -3.52
C MET A 48 0.56 2.62 -2.61
N THR A 49 1.80 2.58 -2.11
CA THR A 49 2.39 3.65 -1.30
C THR A 49 2.54 4.93 -2.09
N GLU A 50 3.05 4.88 -3.33
CA GLU A 50 3.15 6.08 -4.17
C GLU A 50 1.76 6.64 -4.48
N GLY A 51 0.75 5.79 -4.69
CA GLY A 51 -0.64 6.22 -4.79
C GLY A 51 -1.13 6.92 -3.52
N LEU A 52 -0.83 6.39 -2.33
CA LEU A 52 -1.17 7.04 -1.06
C LEU A 52 -0.46 8.40 -0.90
N LEU A 53 0.82 8.48 -1.26
CA LEU A 53 1.59 9.73 -1.23
C LEU A 53 1.04 10.75 -2.22
N ALA A 54 0.71 10.33 -3.44
CA ALA A 54 0.03 11.17 -4.43
C ALA A 54 -1.28 11.74 -3.87
N ALA A 55 -2.05 10.92 -3.14
CA ALA A 55 -3.28 11.34 -2.47
C ALA A 55 -3.09 12.32 -1.30
N VAL A 56 -1.90 12.38 -0.71
CA VAL A 56 -1.53 13.44 0.24
C VAL A 56 -1.11 14.70 -0.52
N ARG A 57 -0.27 14.55 -1.56
CA ARG A 57 0.28 15.66 -2.35
C ARG A 57 -0.77 16.46 -3.11
N PHE A 58 -1.86 15.84 -3.59
CA PHE A 58 -2.88 16.57 -4.35
C PHE A 58 -3.94 17.25 -3.49
N ARG A 59 -3.92 17.09 -2.15
CA ARG A 59 -4.92 17.70 -1.25
C ARG A 59 -5.02 19.23 -1.35
N PRO A 60 -3.91 19.98 -1.44
CA PRO A 60 -3.96 21.43 -1.57
C PRO A 60 -4.20 21.90 -3.02
N LEU A 61 -4.24 20.99 -4.00
CA LEU A 61 -4.52 21.36 -5.38
C LEU A 61 -6.02 21.58 -5.58
N ASP A 62 -6.37 22.48 -6.48
CA ASP A 62 -7.74 22.72 -6.91
C ASP A 62 -7.92 22.59 -8.43
N GLY A 63 -9.18 22.61 -8.87
CA GLY A 63 -9.55 22.62 -10.29
C GLY A 63 -9.02 21.43 -11.10
N GLN A 64 -8.47 21.74 -12.28
CA GLN A 64 -7.99 20.74 -13.24
C GLN A 64 -6.77 19.98 -12.71
N ALA A 65 -5.81 20.68 -12.09
CA ALA A 65 -4.58 20.08 -11.56
C ALA A 65 -4.90 18.99 -10.54
N ARG A 66 -5.83 19.26 -9.63
CA ARG A 66 -6.33 18.27 -8.66
C ARG A 66 -6.97 17.07 -9.33
N THR A 67 -7.80 17.33 -10.32
CA THR A 67 -8.51 16.29 -11.06
C THR A 67 -7.52 15.34 -11.75
N SER A 68 -6.52 15.88 -12.44
CA SER A 68 -5.46 15.11 -13.09
C SER A 68 -4.70 14.23 -12.09
N ALA A 69 -4.35 14.80 -10.93
CA ALA A 69 -3.67 14.06 -9.88
C ALA A 69 -4.52 12.94 -9.26
N ILE A 70 -5.84 13.13 -9.14
CA ILE A 70 -6.77 12.07 -8.70
C ILE A 70 -6.82 10.93 -9.72
N PHE A 71 -6.84 11.23 -11.02
CA PHE A 71 -6.75 10.19 -12.06
C PHE A 71 -5.42 9.44 -12.02
N HIS A 72 -4.32 10.14 -11.80
CA HIS A 72 -3.01 9.51 -11.64
C HIS A 72 -2.98 8.55 -10.44
N HIS A 73 -3.51 8.98 -9.29
CA HIS A 73 -3.69 8.11 -8.13
C HIS A 73 -4.54 6.88 -8.45
N ALA A 74 -5.70 7.06 -9.09
CA ALA A 74 -6.57 5.95 -9.47
C ALA A 74 -5.86 4.96 -10.41
N TYR A 75 -5.10 5.47 -11.38
CA TYR A 75 -4.30 4.66 -12.29
C TYR A 75 -3.26 3.80 -11.54
N LEU A 76 -2.47 4.40 -10.64
CA LEU A 76 -1.48 3.66 -9.84
C LEU A 76 -2.13 2.55 -9.01
N GLN A 77 -3.29 2.81 -8.41
CA GLN A 77 -4.03 1.82 -7.62
C GLN A 77 -4.57 0.66 -8.49
N ILE A 78 -5.11 0.96 -9.67
CA ILE A 78 -5.60 -0.07 -10.60
C ILE A 78 -4.45 -0.96 -11.11
N VAL A 79 -3.31 -0.37 -11.46
CA VAL A 79 -2.12 -1.12 -11.91
C VAL A 79 -1.62 -2.04 -10.79
N SER A 80 -1.53 -1.52 -9.56
CA SER A 80 -1.18 -2.31 -8.37
C SER A 80 -2.09 -3.53 -8.21
N ILE A 81 -3.40 -3.32 -8.15
CA ILE A 81 -4.43 -4.35 -8.01
C ILE A 81 -4.35 -5.40 -9.13
N THR A 82 -4.19 -4.97 -10.37
CA THR A 82 -4.15 -5.85 -11.54
C THR A 82 -2.93 -6.77 -11.51
N SER A 83 -1.78 -6.26 -11.09
CA SER A 83 -0.56 -7.06 -10.96
C SER A 83 -0.71 -8.19 -9.93
N ILE A 84 -1.45 -7.91 -8.84
CA ILE A 84 -1.75 -8.90 -7.80
C ILE A 84 -2.74 -9.95 -8.30
N TYR A 85 -3.82 -9.52 -8.97
CA TYR A 85 -4.85 -10.42 -9.49
C TYR A 85 -4.29 -11.41 -10.52
N LYS A 86 -3.51 -10.93 -11.49
CA LYS A 86 -2.90 -11.77 -12.54
C LYS A 86 -2.00 -12.85 -11.98
N ASN A 87 -1.36 -12.61 -10.83
CA ASN A 87 -0.52 -13.60 -10.16
C ASN A 87 -1.35 -14.67 -9.45
N LYS A 88 -2.57 -14.36 -9.01
CA LYS A 88 -3.40 -15.26 -8.17
C LYS A 88 -4.03 -16.42 -8.95
N ASN A 89 -4.37 -16.22 -10.22
CA ASN A 89 -5.07 -17.23 -11.04
C ASN A 89 -4.14 -18.24 -11.73
N ARG A 90 -2.83 -18.18 -11.50
CA ARG A 90 -1.83 -18.90 -12.32
C ARG A 90 -1.31 -20.21 -11.72
N LEU A 91 -1.64 -20.53 -10.48
CA LEU A 91 -1.14 -21.72 -9.79
C LEU A 91 -2.27 -22.32 -8.94
N GLY A 92 -2.93 -23.35 -9.47
CA GLY A 92 -3.95 -24.14 -8.76
C GLY A 92 -3.40 -24.96 -7.59
N LYS A 93 -2.53 -24.36 -6.77
CA LYS A 93 -2.06 -24.91 -5.50
C LYS A 93 -3.15 -24.76 -4.45
N GLU A 94 -3.12 -25.60 -3.41
CA GLU A 94 -4.04 -25.45 -2.27
C GLU A 94 -3.97 -24.02 -1.72
N HIS A 95 -5.03 -23.27 -2.00
CA HIS A 95 -5.18 -21.91 -1.52
C HIS A 95 -5.52 -21.97 -0.02
N PHE A 96 -5.00 -21.02 0.77
CA PHE A 96 -5.40 -20.76 2.16
C PHE A 96 -4.85 -21.69 3.25
N ALA A 97 -3.79 -22.47 3.00
CA ALA A 97 -3.17 -23.30 4.03
C ALA A 97 -2.42 -22.48 5.12
N SER A 98 -1.82 -21.34 4.77
CA SER A 98 -1.03 -20.52 5.70
C SER A 98 -1.73 -19.24 6.16
N LEU A 99 -1.34 -18.72 7.33
CA LEU A 99 -1.80 -17.41 7.83
C LEU A 99 -1.47 -16.28 6.84
N HIS A 100 -0.30 -16.35 6.18
CA HIS A 100 0.06 -15.42 5.10
C HIS A 100 -0.95 -15.46 3.95
N ALA A 101 -1.31 -16.67 3.47
CA ALA A 101 -2.25 -16.83 2.37
C ALA A 101 -3.68 -16.37 2.73
N LYS A 102 -4.16 -16.67 3.95
CA LYS A 102 -5.47 -16.22 4.45
C LYS A 102 -5.53 -14.70 4.59
N THR A 103 -4.53 -14.12 5.26
CA THR A 103 -4.46 -12.67 5.46
C THR A 103 -4.30 -11.95 4.11
N GLY A 104 -3.46 -12.47 3.22
CA GLY A 104 -3.27 -11.92 1.87
C GLY A 104 -4.55 -11.95 1.02
N LEU A 105 -5.39 -12.98 1.17
CA LEU A 105 -6.71 -13.00 0.52
C LEU A 105 -7.62 -11.90 1.06
N VAL A 106 -7.74 -11.78 2.39
CA VAL A 106 -8.58 -10.74 3.01
C VAL A 106 -8.10 -9.37 2.56
N THR A 107 -6.81 -9.06 2.68
CA THR A 107 -6.22 -7.79 2.23
C THR A 107 -6.51 -7.52 0.76
N PHE A 108 -6.37 -8.52 -0.12
CA PHE A 108 -6.69 -8.39 -1.53
C PHE A 108 -8.18 -8.08 -1.77
N GLY A 109 -9.08 -8.77 -1.07
CA GLY A 109 -10.52 -8.50 -1.16
C GLY A 109 -10.86 -7.08 -0.72
N LEU A 110 -10.32 -6.62 0.41
CA LEU A 110 -10.50 -5.25 0.89
C LEU A 110 -9.91 -4.21 -0.08
N ALA A 111 -8.79 -4.53 -0.73
CA ALA A 111 -8.18 -3.70 -1.76
C ALA A 111 -9.08 -3.56 -3.00
N MET A 112 -9.86 -4.58 -3.38
CA MET A 112 -10.82 -4.49 -4.48
C MET A 112 -11.99 -3.55 -4.16
N VAL A 113 -12.36 -3.43 -2.89
CA VAL A 113 -13.44 -2.54 -2.43
C VAL A 113 -12.98 -1.07 -2.40
N ALA A 114 -11.68 -0.82 -2.18
CA ALA A 114 -11.16 0.54 -2.04
C ALA A 114 -11.42 1.46 -3.26
N PRO A 115 -11.28 1.01 -4.52
CA PRO A 115 -11.66 1.77 -5.72
C PRO A 115 -13.14 2.19 -5.73
N LEU A 116 -14.06 1.35 -5.23
CA LEU A 116 -15.49 1.70 -5.16
C LEU A 116 -15.72 2.90 -4.24
N GLY A 117 -15.07 2.91 -3.07
CA GLY A 117 -15.06 4.06 -2.17
C GLY A 117 -14.43 5.31 -2.82
N GLY A 118 -13.40 5.12 -3.64
CA GLY A 118 -12.74 6.18 -4.41
C GLY A 118 -13.69 6.82 -5.42
N ILE A 119 -14.38 6.00 -6.21
CA ILE A 119 -15.40 6.41 -7.18
C ILE A 119 -16.51 7.22 -6.50
N LEU A 120 -17.06 6.71 -5.39
CA LEU A 120 -18.10 7.40 -4.62
C LEU A 120 -17.60 8.73 -4.03
N SER A 121 -16.32 8.81 -3.64
CA SER A 121 -15.73 10.02 -3.07
C SER A 121 -15.37 11.10 -4.10
N PHE A 122 -15.36 10.76 -5.40
CA PHE A 122 -14.85 11.64 -6.43
C PHE A 122 -15.95 12.52 -7.03
N ARG A 123 -15.92 13.81 -6.68
CA ARG A 123 -16.95 14.79 -7.07
C ARG A 123 -17.15 14.93 -8.58
N LYS A 124 -16.08 14.78 -9.38
CA LYS A 124 -16.16 14.95 -10.85
C LYS A 124 -16.97 13.86 -11.54
N LEU A 125 -17.13 12.68 -10.92
CA LEU A 125 -17.98 11.61 -11.45
C LEU A 125 -19.47 11.85 -11.20
N GLY A 126 -19.85 12.93 -10.52
CA GLY A 126 -21.24 13.30 -10.29
C GLY A 126 -21.96 12.46 -9.22
N LEU A 127 -21.33 11.42 -8.66
CA LEU A 127 -21.94 10.56 -7.63
C LEU A 127 -21.97 11.21 -6.25
N LEU A 128 -20.89 11.89 -5.85
CA LEU A 128 -20.79 12.50 -4.53
C LEU A 128 -21.85 13.61 -4.28
N PRO A 129 -22.15 14.50 -5.25
CA PRO A 129 -23.20 15.51 -5.07
C PRO A 129 -24.62 14.96 -4.89
N LEU A 130 -24.88 13.71 -5.30
CA LEU A 130 -26.18 13.06 -5.10
C LEU A 130 -26.42 12.69 -3.63
N LEU A 131 -25.37 12.67 -2.82
CA LEU A 131 -25.43 12.31 -1.41
C LEU A 131 -25.54 13.55 -0.53
N PRO A 132 -26.26 13.47 0.62
CA PRO A 132 -26.43 14.62 1.49
C PRO A 132 -25.08 15.16 1.98
N GLN A 133 -24.98 16.48 2.10
CA GLN A 133 -23.72 17.16 2.38
C GLN A 133 -23.02 16.66 3.66
N GLN A 134 -23.77 16.29 4.70
CA GLN A 134 -23.18 15.73 5.94
C GLN A 134 -22.43 14.39 5.71
N TRP A 135 -22.84 13.60 4.71
CA TRP A 135 -22.24 12.30 4.40
C TRP A 135 -20.98 12.43 3.54
N GLN A 136 -20.86 13.50 2.75
CA GLN A 136 -19.74 13.65 1.82
C GLN A 136 -18.38 13.71 2.52
N ALA A 137 -18.31 14.38 3.67
CA ALA A 137 -17.10 14.42 4.50
C ALA A 137 -16.77 13.04 5.09
N HIS A 138 -17.79 12.34 5.58
CA HIS A 138 -17.66 10.99 6.14
C HIS A 138 -17.19 9.99 5.09
N ILE A 139 -17.75 9.99 3.88
CA ILE A 139 -17.35 9.08 2.80
C ILE A 139 -15.87 9.28 2.42
N LYS A 140 -15.43 10.53 2.31
CA LYS A 140 -14.01 10.84 2.05
C LYS A 140 -13.11 10.40 3.19
N TRP A 141 -13.56 10.52 4.44
CA TRP A 141 -12.81 10.02 5.59
C TRP A 141 -12.74 8.50 5.60
N VAL A 142 -13.86 7.80 5.42
CA VAL A 142 -13.94 6.34 5.37
C VAL A 142 -13.05 5.80 4.25
N HIS A 143 -13.10 6.36 3.04
CA HIS A 143 -12.23 5.93 1.94
C HIS A 143 -10.73 6.05 2.29
N ARG A 144 -10.33 7.16 2.92
CA ARG A 144 -8.93 7.38 3.37
C ARG A 144 -8.52 6.38 4.46
N SER A 145 -9.36 6.21 5.48
CA SER A 145 -9.13 5.27 6.57
C SER A 145 -9.06 3.83 6.06
N TRP A 146 -9.92 3.48 5.10
CA TRP A 146 -9.92 2.17 4.45
C TRP A 146 -8.64 1.91 3.66
N GLY A 147 -8.20 2.89 2.85
CA GLY A 147 -6.93 2.79 2.12
C GLY A 147 -5.73 2.58 3.04
N LEU A 148 -5.69 3.25 4.19
CA LEU A 148 -4.66 3.05 5.20
C LEU A 148 -4.73 1.68 5.86
N LEU A 149 -5.92 1.22 6.22
CA LEU A 149 -6.13 -0.11 6.79
C LEU A 149 -5.62 -1.20 5.84
N VAL A 150 -6.02 -1.14 4.56
CA VAL A 150 -5.57 -2.08 3.53
C VAL A 150 -4.06 -2.05 3.39
N TRP A 151 -3.46 -0.86 3.38
CA TRP A 151 -2.01 -0.69 3.33
C TRP A 151 -1.29 -1.32 4.52
N SER A 152 -1.75 -1.05 5.74
CA SER A 152 -1.20 -1.66 6.96
C SER A 152 -1.35 -3.18 6.95
N LEU A 153 -2.48 -3.71 6.47
CA LEU A 153 -2.68 -5.15 6.35
C LEU A 153 -1.71 -5.78 5.35
N GLY A 154 -1.39 -5.14 4.23
CA GLY A 154 -0.40 -5.71 3.30
C GLY A 154 1.02 -5.67 3.85
N ILE A 155 1.38 -4.68 4.67
CA ILE A 155 2.60 -4.72 5.47
C ILE A 155 2.64 -5.98 6.35
N VAL A 156 1.54 -6.26 7.07
CA VAL A 156 1.44 -7.49 7.88
C VAL A 156 1.57 -8.73 7.00
N VAL A 157 0.93 -8.79 5.84
CA VAL A 157 1.02 -9.92 4.90
C VAL A 157 2.45 -10.16 4.45
N VAL A 158 3.21 -9.11 4.13
CA VAL A 158 4.63 -9.21 3.75
C VAL A 158 5.46 -9.73 4.92
N GLN A 159 5.21 -9.26 6.15
CA GLN A 159 5.90 -9.76 7.34
C GLN A 159 5.59 -11.24 7.61
N LEU A 160 4.34 -11.67 7.40
CA LEU A 160 3.93 -13.07 7.51
C LEU A 160 4.55 -13.95 6.41
N ALA A 161 4.96 -13.38 5.27
CA ALA A 161 5.71 -14.10 4.24
C ALA A 161 7.16 -14.38 4.67
N GLY A 162 7.75 -13.45 5.41
CA GLY A 162 9.18 -13.38 5.73
C GLY A 162 9.58 -13.87 7.12
N PHE A 163 8.87 -14.84 7.72
CA PHE A 163 9.06 -15.25 9.13
C PHE A 163 10.51 -15.60 9.56
N LYS A 164 11.47 -15.75 8.64
CA LYS A 164 12.89 -16.01 8.96
C LYS A 164 13.84 -14.81 8.86
N VAL A 165 13.41 -13.62 8.41
CA VAL A 165 14.31 -12.48 8.17
C VAL A 165 13.96 -11.29 9.08
N HIS A 166 14.54 -11.26 10.28
CA HIS A 166 14.33 -10.19 11.26
C HIS A 166 14.64 -8.77 10.75
N ILE A 167 15.63 -8.65 9.85
CA ILE A 167 16.02 -7.37 9.23
C ILE A 167 14.85 -6.77 8.43
N TRP A 168 14.09 -7.60 7.71
CA TRP A 168 12.95 -7.13 6.92
C TRP A 168 11.80 -6.63 7.81
N ARG A 169 11.53 -7.28 8.95
CA ARG A 169 10.51 -6.77 9.90
C ARG A 169 10.86 -5.38 10.42
N LEU A 170 12.13 -5.11 10.71
CA LEU A 170 12.58 -3.79 11.17
C LEU A 170 12.40 -2.72 10.09
N VAL A 171 12.82 -2.99 8.85
CA VAL A 171 12.71 -2.04 7.73
C VAL A 171 11.24 -1.68 7.46
N VAL A 172 10.34 -2.66 7.39
CA VAL A 172 8.91 -2.39 7.14
C VAL A 172 8.30 -1.57 8.28
N ASN A 173 8.61 -1.89 9.54
CA ASN A 173 8.07 -1.16 10.68
C ASN A 173 8.55 0.31 10.71
N LEU A 174 9.81 0.57 10.38
CA LEU A 174 10.35 1.93 10.28
C LEU A 174 9.64 2.74 9.18
N LEU A 175 9.42 2.14 8.01
CA LEU A 175 8.67 2.77 6.92
C LEU A 175 7.21 3.06 7.32
N ALA A 176 6.57 2.15 8.05
CA ALA A 176 5.21 2.33 8.56
C ALA A 176 5.08 3.53 9.50
N VAL A 177 6.00 3.63 10.47
CA VAL A 177 6.03 4.73 11.45
C VAL A 177 6.35 6.06 10.78
N ALA A 178 7.33 6.08 9.87
CA ALA A 178 7.69 7.27 9.11
C ALA A 178 6.49 7.80 8.30
N MET A 179 5.76 6.91 7.62
CA MET A 179 4.58 7.30 6.85
C MET A 179 3.45 7.81 7.74
N PHE A 180 3.15 7.13 8.86
CA PHE A 180 2.10 7.56 9.79
C PHE A 180 2.40 8.93 10.41
N THR A 181 3.64 9.17 10.83
CA THR A 181 4.04 10.47 11.40
C THR A 181 4.01 11.59 10.35
N HIS A 182 4.39 11.30 9.10
CA HIS A 182 4.28 12.25 8.00
C HIS A 182 2.82 12.65 7.72
N MET A 183 1.90 11.67 7.68
CA MET A 183 0.48 11.92 7.48
C MET A 183 -0.14 12.77 8.61
N ARG A 184 0.23 12.50 9.86
CA ARG A 184 -0.29 13.25 11.01
C ARG A 184 0.17 14.71 11.03
N LYS A 185 1.37 15.01 10.50
CA LYS A 185 1.85 16.40 10.37
C LYS A 185 1.01 17.19 9.36
N HIS A 186 0.67 16.59 8.21
CA HIS A 186 -0.11 17.26 7.16
C HIS A 186 -1.57 17.55 7.58
N ASP A 187 -2.16 16.68 8.41
CA ASP A 187 -3.51 16.92 8.95
C ASP A 187 -3.55 18.03 10.02
N ARG A 188 -2.44 18.30 10.73
CA ARG A 188 -2.36 19.40 11.71
C ARG A 188 -2.19 20.76 11.04
N SER A 189 -1.34 20.87 10.02
CA SER A 189 -1.10 22.14 9.32
C SER A 189 -2.33 22.65 8.56
N SER A 190 -3.21 21.76 8.11
CA SER A 190 -4.47 22.11 7.45
C SER A 190 -5.57 22.57 8.40
N ARG A 191 -5.47 22.29 9.71
CA ARG A 191 -6.42 22.77 10.73
C ARG A 191 -6.04 24.13 11.33
N SER A 192 -4.76 24.47 11.38
CA SER A 192 -4.31 25.74 11.97
C SER A 192 -4.62 26.97 11.11
N SER A 193 -4.96 26.80 9.83
CA SER A 193 -5.24 27.89 8.87
C SER A 193 -6.72 28.24 8.70
N SER A 194 -7.64 27.67 9.48
CA SER A 194 -9.08 27.91 9.35
C SER A 194 -9.75 27.81 10.72
N PRO A 195 -9.63 28.83 11.61
CA PRO A 195 -10.71 29.83 11.73
C PRO A 195 -10.35 31.22 12.29
N LEU A 196 -9.08 31.55 12.58
CA LEU A 196 -8.73 32.81 13.27
C LEU A 196 -8.46 34.01 12.34
N GLU A 197 -8.09 33.78 11.07
CA GLU A 197 -7.89 34.89 10.11
C GLU A 197 -9.20 35.51 9.62
N LEU A 198 -10.33 34.82 9.75
CA LEU A 198 -11.62 35.32 9.27
C LEU A 198 -12.30 36.30 10.23
N GLN A 199 -11.77 36.50 11.45
CA GLN A 199 -12.27 37.50 12.40
C GLN A 199 -11.49 38.82 12.41
N MET A 200 -10.34 38.92 11.74
CA MET A 200 -9.53 40.15 11.74
C MET A 200 -9.76 41.06 10.52
N ASN A 201 -10.61 40.68 9.57
CA ASN A 201 -10.80 41.43 8.32
C ASN A 201 -12.27 41.86 8.07
N SER A 202 -13.02 42.15 9.13
CA SER A 202 -14.32 42.82 9.01
C SER A 202 -14.10 44.33 9.09
N PRO A 203 -14.17 45.07 7.97
CA PRO A 203 -14.02 46.53 7.99
C PRO A 203 -15.21 47.13 8.73
N ASN A 204 -14.92 47.89 9.79
CA ASN A 204 -15.87 48.74 10.48
C ASN A 204 -16.65 49.60 9.47
N THR A 205 -17.93 49.31 9.31
CA THR A 205 -18.91 50.23 8.71
C THR A 205 -19.00 51.47 9.60
N MET A 206 -18.23 52.50 9.29
CA MET A 206 -18.46 53.85 9.81
C MET A 206 -19.73 54.40 9.17
N THR A 207 -20.75 54.51 10.00
CA THR A 207 -21.87 55.45 9.85
C THR A 207 -21.35 56.86 9.53
N LYS A 208 -21.84 57.44 8.44
CA LYS A 208 -21.89 58.89 8.30
C LYS A 208 -23.36 59.28 8.13
N ASP A 209 -23.92 59.74 9.23
CA ASP A 209 -25.02 60.68 9.23
C ASP A 209 -24.54 62.01 8.63
N HIS A 210 -25.32 62.55 7.69
CA HIS A 210 -25.68 63.96 7.51
C HIS A 210 -26.38 64.15 6.16
#